data_AF-A0A966K6Z9-F1
#
_entry.id   AF-A0A966K6Z9-F1
#
_cell.length_a   1.000
_cell.length_b   1.000
_cell.length_c   1.000
_cell.angle_alpha   90.00
_cell.angle_beta   90.00
_cell.angle_gamma   90.00
#
_symmetry.space_group_name_H-M   'P 1'
#
loop_
_entity.id
_entity.type
_entity.pdbx_description
1 polymer ?
#
loop_
_entity_poly.entity_id
_entity_poly.type
_entity_poly.pdbx_seq_one_letter_code
_entity_poly.pdbx_strand_id
1 'polypeptide(L)'
;MAENRTPRDLESRAKTARAVYVPPTNLPDPTPEPGYLYRWVATHILGQAEPTNVSRKMREGWEPVKAVDHPELMLLGNEKTGNVEIGGLMLCKMPIEQARARDEYYSKQAQDQMNSVDNHFMRNNDPRMPLFSDRKSSSSRGNGFGSGSK
;
A
#
# COMPACT_ATOMS: atom_id res chain seq x y z
N MET A 1 -19.72 30.59 -12.02
CA MET A 1 -18.77 29.71 -12.74
C MET A 1 -17.64 29.42 -11.78
N ALA A 2 -17.45 28.16 -11.37
CA ALA A 2 -16.42 27.80 -10.40
C ALA A 2 -15.07 27.68 -11.14
N GLU A 3 -14.07 28.45 -10.73
CA GLU A 3 -12.70 28.35 -11.25
C GLU A 3 -12.10 27.00 -10.85
N ASN A 4 -11.84 26.13 -11.83
CA ASN A 4 -11.01 24.95 -11.65
C ASN A 4 -9.56 25.42 -11.43
N ARG A 5 -9.14 25.50 -10.16
CA ARG A 5 -7.75 25.74 -9.77
C ARG A 5 -6.92 24.49 -10.06
N THR A 6 -6.45 24.35 -11.29
CA THR A 6 -5.42 23.37 -11.61
C THR A 6 -4.11 23.77 -10.90
N PRO A 7 -3.46 22.87 -10.14
CA PRO A 7 -2.22 23.19 -9.45
C PRO A 7 -1.13 23.60 -10.44
N ARG A 8 -0.46 24.72 -10.15
CA ARG A 8 0.59 25.34 -10.98
C ARG A 8 1.79 24.42 -11.27
N ASP A 9 1.93 23.34 -10.51
CA ASP A 9 2.98 22.33 -10.71
C ASP A 9 2.78 21.46 -11.97
N LEU A 10 1.56 21.44 -12.53
CA LEU A 10 1.27 20.76 -13.79
C LEU A 10 1.77 21.52 -15.03
N GLU A 11 2.11 22.81 -14.89
CA GLU A 11 2.42 23.71 -16.01
C GLU A 11 3.93 23.93 -16.25
N SER A 12 4.82 23.33 -15.44
CA SER A 12 6.25 23.67 -15.52
C SER A 12 7.03 22.92 -16.62
N ARG A 13 7.76 23.69 -17.41
CA ARG A 13 8.67 23.31 -18.51
C ARG A 13 9.96 22.62 -18.03
N ALA A 14 9.91 21.81 -16.98
CA ALA A 14 11.05 21.09 -16.41
C ALA A 14 11.13 19.61 -16.82
N LYS A 15 10.11 19.08 -17.51
CA LYS A 15 10.00 17.67 -17.93
C LYS A 15 10.75 17.33 -19.24
N THR A 16 11.73 18.11 -19.67
CA THR A 16 12.48 17.83 -20.90
C THR A 16 13.69 16.92 -20.62
N ALA A 17 13.45 15.79 -19.95
CA ALA A 17 14.38 14.66 -19.95
C ALA A 17 14.19 13.84 -21.23
N ARG A 18 15.21 13.10 -21.69
CA ARG A 18 15.02 12.12 -22.77
C ARG A 18 13.88 11.18 -22.38
N ALA A 19 12.97 10.90 -23.32
CA ALA A 19 11.88 9.96 -23.11
C ALA A 19 12.46 8.55 -22.89
N VAL A 20 12.58 8.15 -21.62
CA VAL A 20 12.85 6.78 -21.23
C VAL A 20 11.50 6.07 -21.21
N TYR A 21 11.36 5.02 -22.02
CA TYR A 21 10.16 4.21 -21.97
C TYR A 21 10.08 3.51 -20.62
N VAL A 22 9.04 3.80 -19.85
CA VAL A 22 8.69 3.08 -18.63
C VAL A 22 7.41 2.30 -18.93
N PRO A 23 7.39 0.98 -18.74
CA PRO A 23 6.17 0.21 -18.95
C PRO A 23 5.06 0.75 -18.03
N PRO A 24 3.83 0.89 -18.53
CA PRO A 24 2.73 1.40 -17.72
C PRO A 24 2.47 0.43 -16.56
N THR A 25 2.39 0.95 -15.34
CA THR A 25 1.86 0.22 -14.20
C THR A 25 0.35 0.09 -14.36
N ASN A 26 -0.22 -1.02 -13.89
CA ASN A 26 -1.68 -1.21 -13.92
C ASN A 26 -2.42 -0.19 -13.06
N LEU A 27 -1.75 0.34 -12.04
CA LEU A 27 -2.29 1.33 -11.12
C LEU A 27 -1.41 2.58 -11.18
N PRO A 28 -2.00 3.76 -11.47
CA PRO A 28 -1.26 5.02 -11.40
C PRO A 28 -1.04 5.40 -9.94
N ASP A 29 0.16 5.90 -9.64
CA ASP A 29 0.50 6.37 -8.30
C ASP A 29 0.07 7.84 -8.14
N PRO A 30 -0.71 8.18 -7.09
CA PRO A 30 -1.08 9.57 -6.83
C PRO A 30 0.12 10.39 -6.37
N THR A 31 0.07 11.70 -6.60
CA THR A 31 1.09 12.60 -6.07
C THR A 31 1.06 12.53 -4.53
N PRO A 32 2.19 12.25 -3.86
CA PRO A 32 2.19 12.15 -2.40
C PRO A 32 1.85 13.49 -1.74
N GLU A 33 0.69 13.56 -1.07
CA GLU A 33 0.34 14.64 -0.16
C GLU A 33 1.10 14.48 1.17
N PRO A 34 1.76 15.54 1.70
CA PRO A 34 2.39 15.49 3.00
C PRO A 34 1.40 15.08 4.10
N GLY A 35 1.76 14.07 4.89
CA GLY A 35 0.96 13.61 6.02
C GLY A 35 -0.14 12.59 5.67
N TYR A 36 -0.31 12.25 4.40
CA TYR A 36 -1.24 11.21 3.96
C TYR A 36 -0.52 10.02 3.33
N LEU A 37 -1.14 8.85 3.48
CA LEU A 37 -0.78 7.65 2.76
C LEU A 37 -1.94 7.22 1.88
N TYR A 38 -1.61 6.73 0.69
CA TYR A 38 -2.57 6.28 -0.30
C TYR A 38 -2.56 4.77 -0.41
N ARG A 39 -3.74 4.19 -0.67
CA ARG A 39 -3.90 2.76 -0.88
C ARG A 39 -5.08 2.47 -1.79
N TRP A 40 -4.90 1.52 -2.69
CA TRP A 40 -5.98 0.92 -3.45
C TRP A 40 -6.75 -0.11 -2.60
N VAL A 41 -8.04 0.11 -2.43
CA VAL A 41 -8.97 -0.76 -1.70
C VAL A 41 -9.83 -1.52 -2.71
N ALA A 42 -9.85 -2.84 -2.61
CA ALA A 42 -10.70 -3.68 -3.46
C ALA A 42 -12.19 -3.41 -3.19
N THR A 43 -12.89 -2.99 -4.24
CA THR A 43 -14.35 -2.88 -4.30
C THR A 43 -14.98 -4.09 -4.98
N HIS A 44 -14.26 -4.75 -5.88
CA HIS A 44 -14.70 -5.97 -6.53
C HIS A 44 -13.57 -7.01 -6.58
N ILE A 45 -13.91 -8.28 -6.37
CA ILE A 45 -13.00 -9.41 -6.52
C ILE A 45 -13.68 -10.42 -7.45
N LEU A 46 -13.02 -10.80 -8.54
CA LEU A 46 -13.56 -11.72 -9.55
C LEU A 46 -14.96 -11.31 -10.08
N GLY A 47 -15.18 -10.00 -10.22
CA GLY A 47 -16.46 -9.43 -10.67
C GLY A 47 -17.56 -9.37 -9.60
N GLN A 48 -17.32 -9.90 -8.40
CA GLN A 48 -18.25 -9.79 -7.27
C GLN A 48 -17.95 -8.55 -6.45
N ALA A 49 -18.99 -7.79 -6.10
CA ALA A 49 -18.84 -6.60 -5.26
C ALA A 49 -18.53 -7.00 -3.81
N GLU A 50 -17.56 -6.31 -3.20
CA GLU A 50 -17.05 -6.55 -1.85
C GLU A 50 -17.38 -5.38 -0.90
N PRO A 51 -18.66 -5.09 -0.61
CA PRO A 51 -19.06 -3.96 0.23
C PRO A 51 -18.55 -4.11 1.67
N THR A 52 -18.39 -5.34 2.16
CA THR A 52 -17.85 -5.64 3.49
C THR A 52 -16.40 -5.17 3.62
N ASN A 53 -15.58 -5.40 2.59
CA ASN A 53 -14.19 -4.95 2.61
C ASN A 53 -14.12 -3.42 2.61
N VAL A 54 -14.88 -2.77 1.73
CA VAL A 54 -14.96 -1.31 1.66
C VAL A 54 -15.41 -0.72 3.01
N SER A 55 -16.52 -1.20 3.56
CA SER A 55 -17.04 -0.76 4.86
C SER A 55 -16.03 -0.95 6.01
N ARG A 56 -15.31 -2.08 6.02
CA ARG A 56 -14.25 -2.32 7.01
C ARG A 56 -13.13 -1.29 6.86
N LYS A 57 -12.69 -0.98 5.63
CA LYS A 57 -11.64 0.03 5.39
C LYS A 57 -12.09 1.44 5.77
N MET A 58 -13.33 1.81 5.49
CA MET A 58 -13.89 3.09 5.95
C MET A 58 -13.84 3.21 7.48
N ARG A 59 -14.24 2.16 8.19
CA ARG A 59 -14.17 2.12 9.66
C ARG A 59 -12.73 2.11 10.21
N GLU A 60 -11.76 1.63 9.44
CA GLU A 60 -10.33 1.71 9.77
C GLU A 60 -9.76 3.12 9.55
N GLY A 61 -10.51 4.07 8.99
CA GLY A 61 -10.06 5.45 8.74
C GLY A 61 -9.60 5.73 7.31
N TRP A 62 -9.82 4.80 6.37
CA TRP A 62 -9.55 5.06 4.95
C TRP A 62 -10.66 5.89 4.34
N GLU A 63 -10.32 7.01 3.71
CA GLU A 63 -11.25 7.92 3.06
C GLU A 63 -11.11 7.84 1.54
N PRO A 64 -12.21 7.71 0.76
CA PRO A 64 -12.16 7.73 -0.70
C PRO A 64 -11.58 9.03 -1.25
N VAL A 65 -10.75 8.91 -2.28
CA VAL A 65 -10.16 10.04 -2.98
C VAL A 65 -11.02 10.39 -4.19
N LYS A 66 -11.33 11.68 -4.37
CA LYS A 66 -12.07 12.17 -5.54
C LYS A 66 -11.12 12.40 -6.71
N ALA A 67 -11.60 12.13 -7.92
CA ALA A 67 -10.81 12.35 -9.14
C ALA A 67 -10.48 13.83 -9.40
N VAL A 68 -11.30 14.74 -8.86
CA VAL A 68 -11.09 16.20 -8.96
C VAL A 68 -9.84 16.64 -8.17
N ASP A 69 -9.56 15.98 -7.05
CA ASP A 69 -8.43 16.34 -6.18
C ASP A 69 -7.09 15.87 -6.78
N HIS A 70 -7.13 14.84 -7.63
CA HIS A 70 -5.95 14.24 -8.28
C HIS A 70 -6.09 14.18 -9.80
N PRO A 71 -6.10 15.32 -10.51
CA PRO A 71 -6.22 15.37 -11.96
C PRO A 71 -5.03 14.72 -12.68
N GLU A 72 -3.87 14.60 -12.03
CA GLU A 72 -2.66 13.96 -12.57
C GLU A 72 -2.84 12.47 -12.84
N LEU A 73 -3.79 11.81 -12.17
CA LEU A 73 -4.08 10.39 -12.37
C LEU A 73 -4.72 10.14 -13.74
N MET A 74 -5.26 11.18 -14.39
CA MET A 74 -5.96 11.10 -15.67
C MET A 74 -7.11 10.06 -15.68
N LEU A 75 -7.66 9.76 -14.51
CA LEU A 75 -8.78 8.85 -14.36
C LEU A 75 -10.09 9.64 -14.30
N LEU A 76 -11.09 9.15 -15.04
CA LEU A 76 -12.45 9.64 -14.90
C LEU A 76 -12.98 9.14 -13.56
N GLY A 77 -13.48 10.05 -12.73
CA GLY A 77 -14.15 9.67 -11.50
C GLY A 77 -15.38 8.82 -11.80
N ASN A 78 -15.73 7.91 -10.88
CA ASN A 78 -16.95 7.13 -10.98
C ASN A 78 -18.16 8.08 -11.14
N GLU A 79 -19.06 7.79 -12.08
CA GLU A 79 -20.19 8.66 -12.42
C GLU A 79 -21.09 9.01 -11.22
N LYS A 80 -21.20 8.12 -10.24
CA LYS A 80 -22.09 8.30 -9.08
C LYS A 80 -21.40 8.99 -7.91
N THR A 81 -20.14 8.65 -7.64
CA THR A 81 -19.42 9.06 -6.43
C THR A 81 -18.35 10.12 -6.67
N GLY A 82 -17.86 10.23 -7.91
CA GLY A 82 -16.70 11.05 -8.28
C GLY A 82 -15.37 10.50 -7.75
N ASN A 83 -15.37 9.30 -7.17
CA ASN A 83 -14.17 8.68 -6.62
C ASN A 83 -13.26 8.14 -7.72
N VAL A 84 -11.96 8.09 -7.44
CA VAL A 84 -10.98 7.43 -8.29
C VAL A 84 -11.15 5.92 -8.15
N GLU A 85 -11.61 5.29 -9.23
CA GLU A 85 -11.83 3.85 -9.29
C GLU A 85 -11.25 3.27 -10.59
N ILE A 86 -10.58 2.13 -10.49
CA ILE A 86 -10.00 1.41 -11.64
C ILE A 86 -10.07 -0.10 -11.41
N GLY A 87 -10.63 -0.85 -12.36
CA GLY A 87 -10.56 -2.32 -12.35
C GLY A 87 -11.07 -3.01 -11.07
N GLY A 88 -12.08 -2.45 -10.40
CA GLY A 88 -12.59 -2.99 -9.13
C GLY A 88 -11.78 -2.59 -7.89
N LEU A 89 -10.96 -1.54 -8.00
CA LEU A 89 -10.22 -0.91 -6.91
C LEU A 89 -10.65 0.54 -6.78
N MET A 90 -10.66 1.05 -5.56
CA MET A 90 -10.92 2.45 -5.23
C MET A 90 -9.70 3.02 -4.51
N LEU A 91 -9.24 4.20 -4.92
CA LEU A 91 -8.16 4.89 -4.24
C LEU A 91 -8.70 5.50 -2.95
N CYS A 92 -8.05 5.18 -1.83
CA CYS A 92 -8.31 5.79 -0.55
C CYS A 92 -7.05 6.43 0.02
N LYS A 93 -7.22 7.45 0.86
CA LYS A 93 -6.16 8.05 1.66
C LYS A 93 -6.45 7.91 3.15
N MET A 94 -5.40 7.99 3.96
CA MET A 94 -5.48 7.97 5.42
C MET A 94 -4.31 8.77 6.00
N PRO A 95 -4.48 9.46 7.15
CA PRO A 95 -3.38 10.15 7.81
C PRO A 95 -2.24 9.17 8.17
N ILE A 96 -0.99 9.60 7.96
CA ILE A 96 0.20 8.77 8.20
C ILE A 96 0.32 8.31 9.65
N GLU A 97 -0.12 9.14 10.60
CA GLU A 97 -0.09 8.82 12.03
C GLU A 97 -1.01 7.64 12.35
N GLN A 98 -2.23 7.63 11.80
CA GLN A 98 -3.19 6.54 11.99
C GLN A 98 -2.70 5.25 11.31
N ALA A 99 -2.09 5.36 10.13
CA ALA A 99 -1.48 4.22 9.45
C ALA A 99 -0.38 3.58 10.30
N ARG A 100 0.54 4.39 10.81
CA ARG A 100 1.65 3.93 11.64
C ARG A 100 1.16 3.31 12.94
N ALA A 101 0.20 3.93 13.62
CA ALA A 101 -0.38 3.38 14.85
C ALA A 101 -1.03 2.01 14.62
N ARG A 102 -1.71 1.86 13.48
CA ARG A 102 -2.29 0.58 13.06
C ARG A 102 -1.20 -0.46 12.78
N ASP A 103 -0.17 -0.11 12.01
CA ASP A 103 0.92 -1.02 11.68
C ASP A 103 1.66 -1.48 12.93
N GLU A 104 1.90 -0.56 13.89
CA GLU A 104 2.47 -0.88 15.19
C GLU A 104 1.61 -1.88 15.95
N TYR A 105 0.30 -1.66 16.05
CA TYR A 105 -0.62 -2.57 16.73
C TYR A 105 -0.56 -4.00 16.17
N TYR A 106 -0.65 -4.16 14.85
CA TYR A 106 -0.61 -5.49 14.22
C TYR A 106 0.79 -6.11 14.27
N SER A 107 1.85 -5.30 14.17
CA SER A 107 3.23 -5.79 14.30
C SER A 107 3.49 -6.35 15.70
N LYS A 108 2.99 -5.67 16.74
CA LYS A 108 3.06 -6.14 18.12
C LYS A 108 2.27 -7.41 18.32
N GLN A 109 1.05 -7.48 17.79
CA GLN A 109 0.23 -8.69 17.87
C GLN A 109 0.91 -9.89 17.18
N ALA A 110 1.53 -9.68 16.02
CA ALA A 110 2.29 -10.72 15.33
C ALA A 110 3.53 -11.16 16.14
N GLN A 111 4.24 -10.21 16.74
CA GLN A 111 5.40 -10.49 17.59
C GLN A 111 5.00 -11.29 18.85
N ASP A 112 3.88 -10.93 19.47
CA ASP A 112 3.35 -11.61 20.66
C ASP A 112 2.92 -13.05 20.34
N GLN A 113 2.32 -13.27 19.17
CA GLN A 113 2.01 -14.62 18.67
C GLN A 113 3.27 -15.46 18.49
N MET A 114 4.30 -14.88 17.86
CA MET A 114 5.58 -15.57 17.65
C MET A 114 6.23 -15.94 18.99
N ASN A 115 6.31 -14.97 19.92
CA ASN A 115 6.85 -15.20 21.26
C ASN A 115 6.06 -16.27 22.03
N SER A 116 4.73 -16.35 21.86
CA SER A 116 3.90 -17.38 22.49
C SER A 116 4.24 -18.79 21.97
N VAL A 117 4.43 -18.92 20.66
CA VAL A 117 4.86 -20.20 20.04
C VAL A 117 6.21 -20.63 20.59
N ASP A 118 7.18 -19.72 20.67
CA ASP A 118 8.50 -20.02 21.22
C ASP A 118 8.45 -20.38 22.71
N ASN A 119 7.63 -19.68 23.50
CA ASN A 119 7.46 -20.01 24.92
C ASN A 119 6.86 -21.41 25.10
N HIS A 120 5.87 -21.79 24.28
CA HIS A 120 5.31 -23.14 24.31
C HIS A 120 6.34 -24.19 23.87
N PHE A 121 7.12 -23.90 22.82
CA PHE A 121 8.18 -24.77 22.34
C PHE A 121 9.26 -25.00 23.42
N MET A 122 9.73 -23.92 24.06
CA MET A 122 10.76 -23.97 25.10
C MET A 122 10.26 -24.58 26.42
N ARG A 123 8.96 -24.49 26.73
CA ARG A 123 8.37 -25.13 27.92
C ARG A 123 8.40 -26.66 27.85
N ASN A 124 8.33 -27.23 26.65
CA ASN A 124 8.39 -28.69 26.44
C ASN A 124 9.84 -29.19 26.24
N ASN A 125 10.83 -28.34 26.52
CA ASN A 125 12.23 -28.68 26.34
C ASN A 125 12.72 -29.61 27.47
N ASP A 126 13.14 -30.83 27.13
CA ASP A 126 13.77 -31.74 28.08
C ASP A 126 15.25 -31.32 28.28
N PRO A 127 15.72 -31.08 29.52
CA PRO A 127 17.11 -30.72 29.80
C PRO A 127 18.16 -31.68 29.24
N ARG A 128 17.80 -32.95 28.96
CA ARG A 128 18.70 -33.96 28.38
C ARG A 128 18.78 -33.92 26.86
N MET A 129 17.86 -33.22 26.19
CA MET A 129 17.87 -32.98 24.74
C MET A 129 17.43 -31.54 24.45
N PRO A 130 18.33 -30.55 24.62
CA PRO A 130 17.98 -29.15 24.45
C PRO A 130 17.62 -28.84 22.99
N LEU A 131 16.40 -28.38 22.76
CA LEU A 131 15.97 -27.79 21.50
C LEU A 131 16.60 -26.40 21.35
N PHE A 132 17.38 -26.18 20.29
CA PHE A 132 18.03 -24.90 20.01
C PHE A 132 17.10 -23.95 19.25
N SER A 133 16.87 -22.76 19.79
CA SER A 133 16.15 -21.65 19.14
C SER A 133 17.14 -20.77 18.36
N ASP A 134 17.86 -21.33 17.38
CA ASP A 134 18.73 -20.53 16.51
C ASP A 134 17.88 -19.85 15.42
N ARG A 135 17.33 -18.68 15.75
CA ARG A 135 16.63 -17.81 14.79
C ARG A 135 17.65 -17.14 13.83
N LYS A 136 18.21 -17.89 12.88
CA LYS A 136 18.96 -17.31 11.75
C LYS A 136 18.02 -16.95 10.60
N SER A 137 17.50 -15.74 10.59
CA SER A 137 16.79 -15.17 9.44
C SER A 137 17.79 -14.61 8.41
N SER A 138 18.38 -15.48 7.60
CA SER A 138 19.19 -15.05 6.44
C SER A 138 18.25 -14.69 5.28
N SER A 139 17.94 -13.41 5.11
CA SER A 139 17.29 -12.94 3.88
C SER A 139 18.34 -12.81 2.76
N SER A 140 18.39 -13.81 1.89
CA SER A 140 19.13 -13.68 0.62
C SER A 140 18.25 -12.89 -0.34
N ARG A 141 18.50 -11.58 -0.47
CA ARG A 141 18.07 -10.87 -1.67
C ARG A 141 18.98 -11.38 -2.78
N GLY A 142 18.44 -12.16 -3.71
CA GLY A 142 19.21 -12.68 -4.84
C GLY A 142 19.91 -11.54 -5.55
N ASN A 143 21.23 -11.46 -5.39
CA ASN A 143 22.07 -10.52 -6.11
C ASN A 143 22.11 -10.97 -7.58
N GLY A 144 21.59 -10.11 -8.46
CA GLY A 144 22.11 -9.90 -9.81
C GLY A 144 22.13 -11.11 -10.73
N PHE A 145 21.06 -11.28 -11.52
CA PHE A 145 21.24 -11.81 -12.86
C PHE A 145 22.06 -10.79 -13.69
N GLY A 146 23.34 -11.09 -13.92
CA GLY A 146 24.09 -10.59 -15.07
C GLY A 146 25.20 -9.56 -14.81
N SER A 147 26.30 -9.92 -14.15
CA SER A 147 27.62 -9.42 -14.57
C SER A 147 28.21 -10.40 -15.60
N GLY A 148 27.63 -10.38 -16.80
CA GLY A 148 28.22 -11.00 -17.97
C GLY A 148 29.35 -10.13 -18.47
N SER A 149 30.58 -10.57 -18.20
CA SER A 149 31.76 -10.14 -18.94
C SER A 149 31.55 -10.42 -20.43
N LYS A 150 31.60 -9.37 -21.26
CA LYS A 150 32.13 -9.36 -22.63
C LYS A 150 32.34 -7.92 -23.09
#